data_AF-A0ABC9B727-F1
#
_entry.id   AF-A0ABC9B727-F1
#
_cell.length_a   1.000
_cell.length_b   1.000
_cell.length_c   1.000
_cell.angle_alpha   90.00
_cell.angle_beta   90.00
_cell.angle_gamma   90.00
#
_symmetry.space_group_name_H-M   'P 1'
#
loop_
_entity.id
_entity.type
_entity.pdbx_description
1 polymer ?
#
loop_
_entity_poly.entity_id
_entity_poly.type
_entity_poly.pdbx_seq_one_letter_code
_entity_poly.pdbx_strand_id
1 'polypeptide(L)'
;MMPPLGRGGGGDEGEAWRRWAVLVSTVWIQALTGTNFDFSAYSSALKSSLGISQEALNCLATASDLGKAFGWSSGLALLYMPLHGVLMVSAALGLGAYAAQYCCLIFLSPSSAAGSSFAIPYPLVFLVCLIAGCSICWFNTVCFVLCIRSFSASNRPLALSLSISFNGLSAAFYTLFANAFSPTSPSVYLLLNAVLPLAASILALPAILLCHTQDSNLQSVPRYDRRVFLGLYILAFITGIYLVVFGSFTTTGSAAWVILTGAMVLLALPLIIPACSSCSYVDTHSIDSASPPNHDDPHKPLLASNNLQNESNAVTEKTMEQQVQRTSCGTILDKGRLVVLGEEHSAKRLIGCVDFWLYYTAYFCGATVGLVYSNNLGQIAQSLHQQSQLTMLLAVYSSFSFFGRLLSALPDLLHSWKVSFARTGWLAAALVPMPMAFFLMWKQQDGSTLVVGTALIGLSSGFIFAAAVSVTSELFGPNSIGVNHNILITNIPLGSLLYGQIAAMVYDANGQRMTVTDNHTGIIDTMIVCMGIKCYSTTFFVWGCITFLGLASSMVLFIRTKPAYASTAASRSSCKHLTKFPVNRETP
;
A
#
# COMPACT_ATOMS: atom_id res chain seq x y z
N MET A 1 -13.84 -51.60 -5.86
CA MET A 1 -14.05 -50.15 -6.08
C MET A 1 -14.68 -49.58 -4.83
N MET A 2 -13.86 -49.03 -3.94
CA MET A 2 -14.34 -48.32 -2.74
C MET A 2 -14.92 -46.96 -3.15
N PRO A 3 -16.09 -46.56 -2.64
CA PRO A 3 -16.59 -45.19 -2.80
C PRO A 3 -15.78 -44.25 -1.87
N PRO A 4 -15.64 -42.96 -2.23
CA PRO A 4 -14.92 -42.01 -1.38
C PRO A 4 -15.75 -41.69 -0.14
N LEU A 5 -15.13 -41.86 1.03
CA LEU A 5 -15.65 -41.47 2.33
C LEU A 5 -15.92 -39.96 2.38
N GLY A 6 -17.12 -39.62 2.85
CA GLY A 6 -17.56 -38.25 3.08
C GLY A 6 -16.64 -37.49 4.04
N ARG A 7 -16.26 -36.28 3.61
CA ARG A 7 -15.46 -35.34 4.37
C ARG A 7 -16.38 -34.58 5.34
N GLY A 8 -16.56 -35.12 6.55
CA GLY A 8 -17.27 -34.45 7.64
C GLY A 8 -16.31 -33.68 8.56
N GLY A 9 -16.61 -32.41 8.83
CA GLY A 9 -16.30 -31.75 10.11
C GLY A 9 -14.95 -31.06 10.34
N GLY A 10 -13.93 -31.21 9.48
CA GLY A 10 -12.57 -30.65 9.72
C GLY A 10 -12.23 -29.30 9.08
N GLY A 11 -13.21 -28.53 8.62
CA GLY A 11 -12.99 -27.36 7.74
C GLY A 11 -12.47 -26.08 8.42
N ASP A 12 -12.91 -25.79 9.64
CA ASP A 12 -12.74 -24.46 10.26
C ASP A 12 -11.29 -24.12 10.66
N GLU A 13 -10.54 -25.10 11.18
CA GLU A 13 -9.19 -24.87 11.71
C GLU A 13 -8.11 -24.90 10.63
N GLY A 14 -8.29 -25.72 9.59
CA GLY A 14 -7.42 -25.78 8.42
C GLY A 14 -7.44 -24.51 7.56
N GLU A 15 -8.47 -23.69 7.70
CA GLU A 15 -8.63 -22.41 7.01
C GLU A 15 -8.00 -21.25 7.80
N ALA A 16 -7.96 -21.36 9.13
CA ALA A 16 -7.44 -20.32 10.02
C ALA A 16 -5.93 -20.11 9.88
N TRP A 17 -5.12 -21.17 9.78
CA TRP A 17 -3.66 -21.01 9.62
C TRP A 17 -3.29 -20.40 8.26
N ARG A 18 -4.04 -20.74 7.20
CA ARG A 18 -3.80 -20.29 5.82
C ARG A 18 -3.96 -18.78 5.69
N ARG A 19 -5.04 -18.21 6.21
CA ARG A 19 -5.29 -16.76 6.18
C ARG A 19 -4.19 -15.96 6.90
N TRP A 20 -3.68 -16.48 8.02
CA TRP A 20 -2.59 -15.83 8.76
C TRP A 20 -1.26 -15.98 8.03
N ALA A 21 -0.98 -17.15 7.45
CA ALA A 21 0.19 -17.34 6.59
C ALA A 21 0.19 -16.36 5.40
N VAL A 22 -0.96 -16.19 4.73
CA VAL A 22 -1.12 -15.20 3.65
C VAL A 22 -0.84 -13.78 4.15
N LEU A 23 -1.38 -13.39 5.32
CA LEU A 23 -1.09 -12.07 5.89
C LEU A 23 0.41 -11.86 6.12
N VAL A 24 1.09 -12.84 6.73
CA VAL A 24 2.54 -12.75 6.98
C VAL A 24 3.32 -12.67 5.66
N SER A 25 2.94 -13.45 4.64
CA SER A 25 3.55 -13.34 3.31
C SER A 25 3.34 -11.97 2.67
N THR A 26 2.15 -11.37 2.80
CA THR A 26 1.94 -9.99 2.30
C THR A 26 2.76 -8.96 3.06
N VAL A 27 3.01 -9.15 4.36
CA VAL A 27 3.90 -8.30 5.16
C VAL A 27 5.33 -8.40 4.66
N TRP A 28 5.83 -9.60 4.35
CA TRP A 28 7.18 -9.78 3.81
C TRP A 28 7.35 -9.17 2.42
N ILE A 29 6.40 -9.38 1.52
CA ILE A 29 6.41 -8.77 0.20
C ILE A 29 6.42 -7.24 0.35
N GLN A 30 5.53 -6.67 1.16
CA GLN A 30 5.47 -5.22 1.35
C GLN A 30 6.72 -4.65 2.00
N ALA A 31 7.31 -5.34 2.98
CA ALA A 31 8.56 -4.93 3.62
C ALA A 31 9.71 -4.78 2.61
N LEU A 32 9.70 -5.51 1.49
CA LEU A 32 10.80 -5.56 0.53
C LEU A 32 10.49 -4.92 -0.82
N THR A 33 9.26 -4.46 -1.07
CA THR A 33 8.82 -3.90 -2.37
C THR A 33 8.63 -2.38 -2.36
N GLY A 34 8.89 -1.70 -1.24
CA GLY A 34 8.93 -0.24 -1.14
C GLY A 34 10.18 0.41 -1.73
N THR A 35 10.64 -0.07 -2.88
CA THR A 35 11.91 0.29 -3.57
C THR A 35 11.95 1.70 -4.18
N ASN A 36 10.91 2.51 -3.94
CA ASN A 36 10.95 3.95 -4.24
C ASN A 36 11.54 4.75 -3.09
N PHE A 37 11.46 4.24 -1.86
CA PHE A 37 11.91 4.97 -0.67
C PHE A 37 13.43 4.98 -0.50
N ASP A 38 14.15 4.07 -1.17
CA ASP A 38 15.61 3.99 -1.14
C ASP A 38 16.27 4.63 -2.38
N PHE A 39 15.50 5.22 -3.31
CA PHE A 39 16.02 5.91 -4.51
C PHE A 39 17.12 6.91 -4.14
N SER A 40 16.91 7.68 -3.07
CA SER A 40 17.88 8.66 -2.58
C SER A 40 19.24 8.05 -2.22
N ALA A 41 19.30 6.78 -1.81
CA ALA A 41 20.54 6.13 -1.39
C ALA A 41 21.51 5.86 -2.55
N TYR A 42 21.00 5.67 -3.78
CA TYR A 42 21.82 5.42 -4.97
C TYR A 42 21.70 6.50 -6.05
N SER A 43 20.73 7.41 -5.94
CA SER A 43 20.45 8.44 -6.95
C SER A 43 21.66 9.32 -7.32
N SER A 44 22.50 9.67 -6.35
CA SER A 44 23.72 10.48 -6.57
C SER A 44 24.77 9.73 -7.42
N ALA A 45 24.96 8.44 -7.15
CA ALA A 45 25.85 7.59 -7.93
C ALA A 45 25.30 7.36 -9.35
N LEU A 46 23.98 7.15 -9.46
CA LEU A 46 23.31 7.02 -10.75
C LEU A 46 23.44 8.31 -11.59
N LYS A 47 23.27 9.48 -10.97
CA LYS A 47 23.49 10.78 -11.61
C LYS A 47 24.89 10.91 -12.18
N SER A 48 25.90 10.60 -11.35
CA SER A 48 27.31 10.71 -11.74
C SER A 48 27.68 9.73 -12.86
N SER A 49 27.15 8.51 -12.83
CA SER A 49 27.43 7.50 -13.85
C SER A 49 26.76 7.79 -15.19
N LEU A 50 25.58 8.43 -15.19
CA LEU A 50 24.88 8.79 -16.42
C LEU A 50 25.29 10.16 -16.98
N GLY A 51 26.04 10.96 -16.21
CA GLY A 51 26.42 12.32 -16.61
C GLY A 51 25.21 13.25 -16.77
N ILE A 52 24.16 13.08 -15.95
CA ILE A 52 22.90 13.82 -16.09
C ILE A 52 22.75 14.96 -15.07
N SER A 53 21.93 15.96 -15.43
CA SER A 53 21.56 17.06 -14.54
C SER A 53 20.70 16.60 -13.36
N GLN A 54 20.60 17.46 -12.33
CA GLN A 54 19.72 17.17 -11.19
C GLN A 54 18.24 17.12 -11.61
N GLU A 55 17.84 17.96 -12.56
CA GLU A 55 16.51 17.96 -13.17
C GLU A 55 16.23 16.62 -13.87
N ALA A 56 17.17 16.14 -14.69
CA ALA A 56 17.06 14.85 -15.36
C ALA A 56 16.98 13.68 -14.37
N LEU A 57 17.71 13.74 -13.24
CA LEU A 57 17.60 12.75 -12.17
C LEU A 57 16.22 12.77 -11.49
N ASN A 58 15.69 13.96 -11.20
CA ASN A 58 14.33 14.12 -10.67
C ASN A 58 13.27 13.58 -11.66
N CYS A 59 13.48 13.76 -12.96
CA CYS A 59 12.65 13.16 -14.00
C CYS A 59 12.69 11.63 -13.97
N LEU A 60 13.81 10.99 -13.59
CA LEU A 60 13.85 9.53 -13.39
C LEU A 60 13.05 9.08 -12.16
N ALA A 61 13.10 9.83 -11.06
CA ALA A 61 12.23 9.58 -9.91
C ALA A 61 10.75 9.73 -10.30
N THR A 62 10.44 10.77 -11.08
CA THR A 62 9.11 11.01 -11.65
C THR A 62 8.69 9.89 -12.60
N ALA A 63 9.62 9.30 -13.35
CA ALA A 63 9.36 8.17 -14.24
C ALA A 63 8.87 6.94 -13.46
N SER A 64 9.48 6.65 -12.31
CA SER A 64 9.00 5.59 -11.42
C SER A 64 7.59 5.87 -10.90
N ASP A 65 7.30 7.11 -10.50
CA ASP A 65 5.92 7.50 -10.15
C ASP A 65 4.95 7.39 -11.32
N LEU A 66 5.39 7.72 -12.54
CA LEU A 66 4.62 7.54 -13.77
C LEU A 66 4.33 6.06 -14.05
N GLY A 67 5.25 5.17 -13.71
CA GLY A 67 5.04 3.72 -13.75
C GLY A 67 3.80 3.27 -12.98
N LYS A 68 3.48 3.92 -11.86
CA LYS A 68 2.30 3.63 -11.05
C LYS A 68 0.99 3.92 -11.80
N ALA A 69 1.00 4.82 -12.79
CA ALA A 69 -0.15 5.08 -13.66
C ALA A 69 -0.60 3.81 -14.40
N PHE A 70 0.35 2.95 -14.78
CA PHE A 70 0.09 1.70 -15.49
C PHE A 70 -0.34 0.56 -14.55
N GLY A 71 -0.51 0.83 -13.25
CA GLY A 71 -0.93 -0.14 -12.25
C GLY A 71 -2.28 -0.81 -12.56
N TRP A 72 -3.21 -0.14 -13.26
CA TRP A 72 -4.51 -0.72 -13.65
C TRP A 72 -4.38 -2.03 -14.44
N SER A 73 -3.27 -2.20 -15.17
CA SER A 73 -2.95 -3.42 -15.91
C SER A 73 -2.84 -4.65 -15.00
N SER A 74 -2.42 -4.49 -13.74
CA SER A 74 -2.39 -5.57 -12.75
C SER A 74 -3.78 -6.06 -12.36
N GLY A 75 -4.76 -5.15 -12.24
CA GLY A 75 -6.15 -5.49 -12.00
C GLY A 75 -6.76 -6.26 -13.17
N LEU A 76 -6.42 -5.87 -14.40
CA LEU A 76 -6.81 -6.60 -15.61
C LEU A 76 -6.12 -7.97 -15.70
N ALA A 77 -4.84 -8.05 -15.37
CA ALA A 77 -4.08 -9.30 -15.35
C ALA A 77 -4.71 -10.34 -14.42
N LEU A 78 -5.25 -9.92 -13.27
CA LEU A 78 -5.95 -10.79 -12.33
C LEU A 78 -7.26 -11.39 -12.86
N LEU A 79 -7.80 -10.88 -13.97
CA LEU A 79 -8.96 -11.48 -14.65
C LEU A 79 -8.55 -12.67 -15.54
N TYR A 80 -7.30 -12.70 -16.01
CA TYR A 80 -6.81 -13.71 -16.95
C TYR A 80 -5.77 -14.66 -16.34
N MET A 81 -5.11 -14.26 -15.25
CA MET A 81 -4.04 -15.02 -14.60
C MET A 81 -4.31 -15.20 -13.10
N PRO A 82 -3.86 -16.32 -12.51
CA PRO A 82 -3.96 -16.53 -11.07
C PRO A 82 -3.02 -15.59 -10.29
N LEU A 83 -3.33 -15.36 -9.01
CA LEU A 83 -2.60 -14.42 -8.13
C LEU A 83 -1.09 -14.66 -8.07
N HIS A 84 -0.66 -15.93 -7.97
CA HIS A 84 0.76 -16.29 -7.96
C HIS A 84 1.44 -15.96 -9.29
N GLY A 85 0.74 -16.10 -10.43
CA GLY A 85 1.25 -15.73 -11.74
C GLY A 85 1.48 -14.22 -11.83
N VAL A 86 0.51 -13.41 -11.39
CA VAL A 86 0.65 -11.95 -11.34
C VAL A 86 1.78 -11.51 -10.41
N LEU A 87 1.96 -12.18 -9.27
CA LEU A 87 3.10 -11.96 -8.37
C LEU A 87 4.44 -12.22 -9.08
N MET A 88 4.57 -13.37 -9.76
CA MET A 88 5.83 -13.71 -10.45
C MET A 88 6.13 -12.76 -11.61
N VAL A 89 5.12 -12.31 -12.35
CA VAL A 89 5.29 -11.27 -13.38
C VAL A 89 5.75 -9.96 -12.75
N SER A 90 5.16 -9.55 -11.62
CA SER A 90 5.59 -8.34 -10.92
C SER A 90 7.05 -8.42 -10.45
N ALA A 91 7.48 -9.58 -9.95
CA ALA A 91 8.86 -9.83 -9.56
C ALA A 91 9.83 -9.84 -10.75
N ALA A 92 9.43 -10.41 -11.88
CA ALA A 92 10.24 -10.41 -13.10
C ALA A 92 10.42 -9.00 -13.67
N LEU A 93 9.36 -8.17 -13.68
CA LEU A 93 9.43 -6.76 -14.10
C LEU A 93 10.38 -5.96 -13.20
N GLY A 94 10.28 -6.15 -11.87
CA GLY A 94 11.14 -5.48 -10.90
C GLY A 94 12.61 -5.91 -11.04
N LEU A 95 12.86 -7.23 -11.10
CA LEU A 95 14.18 -7.80 -11.31
C LEU A 95 14.84 -7.23 -12.57
N GLY A 96 14.13 -7.26 -13.70
CA GLY A 96 14.66 -6.76 -14.98
C GLY A 96 14.96 -5.26 -14.93
N ALA A 97 14.06 -4.46 -14.36
CA ALA A 97 14.24 -3.01 -14.29
C ALA A 97 15.41 -2.62 -13.38
N TYR A 98 15.51 -3.18 -12.18
CA TYR A 98 16.60 -2.86 -11.25
C TYR A 98 17.95 -3.47 -11.67
N ALA A 99 17.95 -4.65 -12.30
CA ALA A 99 19.16 -5.20 -12.91
C ALA A 99 19.68 -4.32 -14.04
N ALA A 100 18.79 -3.78 -14.89
CA ALA A 100 19.18 -2.83 -15.93
C ALA A 100 19.77 -1.54 -15.34
N GLN A 101 19.17 -0.97 -14.29
CA GLN A 101 19.73 0.19 -13.59
C GLN A 101 21.09 -0.12 -12.95
N TYR A 102 21.25 -1.29 -12.34
CA TYR A 102 22.52 -1.76 -11.78
C TYR A 102 23.61 -1.87 -12.86
N CYS A 103 23.28 -2.46 -14.01
CA CYS A 103 24.16 -2.51 -15.17
C CYS A 103 24.56 -1.11 -15.65
N CYS A 104 23.61 -0.17 -15.70
CA CYS A 104 23.94 1.22 -16.06
C CYS A 104 25.00 1.81 -15.12
N LEU A 105 24.86 1.60 -13.82
CA LEU A 105 25.79 2.12 -12.81
C LEU A 105 27.18 1.48 -12.91
N ILE A 106 27.26 0.16 -13.13
CA ILE A 106 28.56 -0.55 -13.18
C ILE A 106 29.29 -0.33 -14.51
N PHE A 107 28.58 -0.40 -15.64
CA PHE A 107 29.19 -0.40 -16.97
C PHE A 107 29.40 1.00 -17.55
N LEU A 108 28.69 2.04 -17.06
CA LEU A 108 28.91 3.43 -17.46
C LEU A 108 29.74 4.23 -16.43
N SER A 109 30.27 3.59 -15.39
CA SER A 109 31.11 4.29 -14.43
C SER A 109 32.47 4.67 -15.04
N PRO A 110 32.97 5.91 -14.87
CA PRO A 110 34.23 6.39 -15.47
C PRO A 110 35.47 5.55 -15.13
N SER A 111 35.40 4.72 -14.10
CA SER A 111 36.50 3.89 -13.57
C SER A 111 36.60 2.49 -14.17
N SER A 112 35.64 2.04 -14.99
CA SER A 112 35.76 0.74 -15.67
C SER A 112 36.64 0.87 -16.91
N ALA A 113 37.77 0.16 -16.94
CA ALA A 113 38.74 0.07 -18.03
C ALA A 113 38.17 -0.49 -19.37
N ALA A 114 36.87 -0.80 -19.43
CA ALA A 114 36.15 -1.16 -20.64
C ALA A 114 35.56 0.09 -21.29
N GLY A 115 36.43 0.98 -21.76
CA GLY A 115 36.05 2.08 -22.64
C GLY A 115 35.47 1.54 -23.94
N SER A 116 34.14 1.50 -24.05
CA SER A 116 33.47 1.45 -25.35
C SER A 116 32.09 2.12 -25.27
N SER A 117 32.07 3.35 -25.77
CA SER A 117 31.04 4.14 -26.48
C SER A 117 29.54 3.78 -26.50
N PHE A 118 29.01 2.96 -25.59
CA PHE A 118 27.57 2.71 -25.50
C PHE A 118 26.93 3.75 -24.58
N ALA A 119 26.72 4.96 -25.10
CA ALA A 119 25.89 5.95 -24.43
C ALA A 119 24.45 5.42 -24.39
N ILE A 120 24.02 4.94 -23.23
CA ILE A 120 22.63 4.50 -23.05
C ILE A 120 21.73 5.73 -23.19
N PRO A 121 20.75 5.72 -24.12
CA PRO A 121 19.88 6.86 -24.33
C PRO A 121 19.02 7.11 -23.08
N TYR A 122 18.95 8.35 -22.61
CA TYR A 122 18.14 8.75 -21.45
C TYR A 122 16.69 8.24 -21.47
N PRO A 123 15.96 8.25 -22.63
CA PRO A 123 14.63 7.67 -22.72
C PRO A 123 14.54 6.19 -22.32
N LEU A 124 15.61 5.41 -22.54
CA LEU A 124 15.64 4.01 -22.14
C LEU A 124 15.75 3.88 -20.62
N VAL A 125 16.60 4.68 -19.97
CA VAL A 125 16.71 4.73 -18.50
C VAL A 125 15.37 5.18 -17.89
N PHE A 126 14.72 6.18 -18.49
CA PHE A 126 13.39 6.61 -18.11
C PHE A 126 12.37 5.47 -18.19
N LEU A 127 12.34 4.72 -19.29
CA LEU A 127 11.44 3.56 -19.46
C LEU A 127 11.73 2.47 -18.42
N VAL A 128 13.01 2.22 -18.12
CA VAL A 128 13.41 1.26 -17.09
C VAL A 128 12.91 1.69 -15.70
N CYS A 129 13.06 2.98 -15.33
CA CYS A 129 12.50 3.52 -14.09
C CYS A 129 10.96 3.42 -14.06
N LEU A 130 10.29 3.66 -15.20
CA LEU A 130 8.85 3.49 -15.34
C LEU A 130 8.41 2.03 -15.12
N ILE A 131 9.13 1.06 -15.66
CA ILE A 131 8.86 -0.37 -15.44
C ILE A 131 9.08 -0.74 -13.95
N ALA A 132 10.13 -0.21 -13.32
CA ALA A 132 10.36 -0.40 -11.88
C ALA A 132 9.17 0.10 -11.05
N GLY A 133 8.67 1.30 -11.35
CA GLY A 133 7.48 1.86 -10.72
C GLY A 133 6.21 1.04 -10.93
N CYS A 134 6.02 0.52 -12.15
CA CYS A 134 4.88 -0.34 -12.48
C CYS A 134 4.90 -1.65 -11.68
N SER A 135 6.07 -2.28 -11.54
CA SER A 135 6.27 -3.49 -10.73
C SER A 135 5.77 -3.31 -9.28
N ILE A 136 6.08 -2.17 -8.65
CA ILE A 136 5.66 -1.85 -7.28
C ILE A 136 4.13 -1.81 -7.16
N CYS A 137 3.43 -1.24 -8.15
CA CYS A 137 1.97 -1.24 -8.18
C CYS A 137 1.36 -2.64 -8.34
N TRP A 138 2.01 -3.51 -9.13
CA TRP A 138 1.56 -4.88 -9.27
C TRP A 138 1.72 -5.66 -7.96
N PHE A 139 2.86 -5.52 -7.27
CA PHE A 139 3.07 -6.10 -5.94
C PHE A 139 2.00 -5.66 -4.95
N ASN A 140 1.76 -4.35 -4.86
CA ASN A 140 0.71 -3.77 -4.01
C ASN A 140 -0.66 -4.37 -4.31
N THR A 141 -1.03 -4.46 -5.59
CA THR A 141 -2.34 -4.99 -6.01
C THR A 141 -2.51 -6.45 -5.59
N VAL A 142 -1.49 -7.30 -5.77
CA VAL A 142 -1.52 -8.70 -5.32
C VAL A 142 -1.72 -8.77 -3.81
N CYS A 143 -0.96 -8.00 -3.02
CA CYS A 143 -1.09 -7.98 -1.56
C CYS A 143 -2.49 -7.52 -1.11
N PHE A 144 -3.07 -6.51 -1.76
CA PHE A 144 -4.41 -6.02 -1.40
C PHE A 144 -5.48 -7.08 -1.65
N VAL A 145 -5.42 -7.73 -2.81
CA VAL A 145 -6.39 -8.78 -3.18
C VAL A 145 -6.25 -9.99 -2.24
N LEU A 146 -5.03 -10.37 -1.87
CA LEU A 146 -4.78 -11.42 -0.87
C LEU A 146 -5.41 -11.05 0.49
N CYS A 147 -5.12 -9.87 1.04
CA CYS A 147 -5.71 -9.44 2.31
C CYS A 147 -7.25 -9.37 2.27
N ILE A 148 -7.83 -8.96 1.14
CA ILE A 148 -9.29 -8.83 1.01
C ILE A 148 -9.98 -10.17 0.89
N ARG A 149 -9.38 -11.12 0.18
CA ARG A 149 -9.89 -12.48 0.03
C ARG A 149 -9.73 -13.31 1.29
N SER A 150 -8.70 -13.05 2.10
CA SER A 150 -8.39 -13.85 3.31
C SER A 150 -9.10 -13.38 4.59
N PHE A 151 -9.69 -12.17 4.61
CA PHE A 151 -10.30 -11.61 5.82
C PHE A 151 -11.72 -11.09 5.60
N SER A 152 -12.53 -11.20 6.66
CA SER A 152 -13.91 -10.69 6.71
C SER A 152 -13.95 -9.15 6.70
N ALA A 153 -15.09 -8.59 6.29
CA ALA A 153 -15.27 -7.13 6.13
C ALA A 153 -14.88 -6.30 7.37
N SER A 154 -15.02 -6.85 8.59
CA SER A 154 -14.60 -6.16 9.82
C SER A 154 -13.08 -6.12 10.02
N ASN A 155 -12.35 -7.11 9.51
CA ASN A 155 -10.92 -7.29 9.75
C ASN A 155 -10.05 -6.92 8.53
N ARG A 156 -10.64 -6.78 7.34
CA ARG A 156 -9.93 -6.32 6.11
C ARG A 156 -9.11 -5.05 6.32
N PRO A 157 -9.63 -3.97 6.95
CA PRO A 157 -8.85 -2.75 7.15
C PRO A 157 -7.61 -2.98 8.03
N LEU A 158 -7.73 -3.83 9.06
CA LEU A 158 -6.61 -4.16 9.95
C LEU A 158 -5.51 -4.91 9.21
N ALA A 159 -5.88 -5.90 8.38
CA ALA A 159 -4.95 -6.66 7.56
C ALA A 159 -4.26 -5.79 6.50
N LEU A 160 -5.03 -4.97 5.77
CA LEU A 160 -4.52 -4.06 4.75
C LEU A 160 -3.56 -3.03 5.35
N SER A 161 -3.97 -2.34 6.41
CA SER A 161 -3.13 -1.35 7.10
C SER A 161 -1.82 -1.95 7.62
N LEU A 162 -1.88 -3.15 8.22
CA LEU A 162 -0.69 -3.86 8.68
C LEU A 162 0.25 -4.24 7.53
N SER A 163 -0.28 -4.78 6.43
CA SER A 163 0.53 -5.15 5.27
C SER A 163 1.16 -3.90 4.62
N ILE A 164 0.36 -2.86 4.36
CA ILE A 164 0.79 -1.62 3.71
C ILE A 164 1.82 -0.86 4.56
N SER A 165 1.71 -0.90 5.89
CA SER A 165 2.63 -0.16 6.75
C SER A 165 4.08 -0.60 6.50
N PHE A 166 4.36 -1.89 6.39
CA PHE A 166 5.71 -2.43 6.16
C PHE A 166 6.36 -1.93 4.86
N ASN A 167 5.59 -1.51 3.84
CA ASN A 167 6.14 -0.83 2.67
C ASN A 167 6.87 0.49 3.04
N GLY A 168 6.45 1.15 4.12
CA GLY A 168 7.13 2.34 4.67
C GLY A 168 8.41 2.03 5.45
N LEU A 169 8.65 0.77 5.79
CA LEU A 169 9.91 0.33 6.43
C LEU A 169 10.94 -0.19 5.43
N SER A 170 10.57 -0.32 4.14
CA SER A 170 11.47 -0.87 3.13
C SER A 170 12.82 -0.18 3.11
N ALA A 171 12.88 1.16 3.05
CA ALA A 171 14.14 1.89 3.04
C ALA A 171 15.06 1.53 4.23
N ALA A 172 14.47 1.37 5.43
CA ALA A 172 15.24 0.98 6.62
C ALA A 172 15.78 -0.46 6.51
N PHE A 173 14.98 -1.40 6.02
CA PHE A 173 15.45 -2.77 5.72
C PHE A 173 16.59 -2.73 4.69
N TYR A 174 16.44 -1.98 3.60
CA TYR A 174 17.47 -1.83 2.56
C TYR A 174 18.77 -1.25 3.13
N THR A 175 18.70 -0.24 4.01
CA THR A 175 19.88 0.30 4.70
C THR A 175 20.56 -0.75 5.59
N LEU A 176 19.81 -1.58 6.33
CA LEU A 176 20.41 -2.65 7.13
C LEU A 176 21.07 -3.72 6.26
N PHE A 177 20.44 -4.12 5.16
CA PHE A 177 21.04 -5.04 4.19
C PHE A 177 22.31 -4.44 3.57
N ALA A 178 22.27 -3.19 3.12
CA ALA A 178 23.42 -2.51 2.52
C ALA A 178 24.58 -2.41 3.53
N ASN A 179 24.31 -2.05 4.77
CA ASN A 179 25.30 -1.99 5.84
C ASN A 179 25.97 -3.35 6.13
N ALA A 180 25.21 -4.44 6.03
CA ALA A 180 25.71 -5.80 6.26
C ALA A 180 26.52 -6.36 5.08
N PHE A 181 26.08 -6.10 3.83
CA PHE A 181 26.72 -6.66 2.64
C PHE A 181 27.87 -5.80 2.12
N SER A 182 27.66 -4.50 1.94
CA SER A 182 28.68 -3.58 1.42
C SER A 182 28.29 -2.14 1.74
N PRO A 183 28.70 -1.63 2.92
CA PRO A 183 28.28 -0.31 3.44
C PRO A 183 28.78 0.87 2.60
N THR A 184 29.79 0.66 1.76
CA THR A 184 30.45 1.71 0.99
C THR A 184 29.96 1.81 -0.44
N SER A 185 29.21 0.81 -0.96
CA SER A 185 28.82 0.78 -2.37
C SER A 185 27.34 1.12 -2.57
N PRO A 186 27.02 2.24 -3.25
CA PRO A 186 25.62 2.59 -3.55
C PRO A 186 24.96 1.62 -4.53
N SER A 187 25.74 0.89 -5.33
CA SER A 187 25.22 -0.10 -6.29
C SER A 187 24.51 -1.28 -5.62
N VAL A 188 24.81 -1.52 -4.34
CA VAL A 188 24.22 -2.61 -3.55
C VAL A 188 22.72 -2.41 -3.39
N TYR A 189 22.24 -1.18 -3.27
CA TYR A 189 20.81 -0.89 -3.19
C TYR A 189 20.06 -1.35 -4.44
N LEU A 190 20.62 -1.09 -5.63
CA LEU A 190 20.03 -1.57 -6.90
C LEU A 190 20.04 -3.10 -7.01
N LEU A 191 21.12 -3.74 -6.57
CA LEU A 191 21.20 -5.20 -6.53
C LEU A 191 20.16 -5.79 -5.56
N LEU A 192 20.04 -5.22 -4.37
CA LEU A 192 19.05 -5.63 -3.38
C LEU A 192 17.62 -5.42 -3.91
N ASN A 193 17.34 -4.29 -4.58
CA ASN A 193 16.05 -4.00 -5.20
C ASN A 193 15.67 -5.00 -6.29
N ALA A 194 16.65 -5.60 -6.96
CA ALA A 194 16.42 -6.65 -7.94
C ALA A 194 16.15 -8.01 -7.28
N VAL A 195 16.92 -8.37 -6.24
CA VAL A 195 16.93 -9.72 -5.66
C VAL A 195 15.91 -9.92 -4.54
N LEU A 196 15.77 -8.96 -3.62
CA LEU A 196 14.93 -9.12 -2.42
C LEU A 196 13.43 -9.26 -2.74
N PRO A 197 12.83 -8.47 -3.65
CA PRO A 197 11.43 -8.67 -4.06
C PRO A 197 11.18 -10.04 -4.67
N LEU A 198 12.12 -10.56 -5.47
CA LEU A 198 12.03 -11.89 -6.06
C LEU A 198 12.11 -12.98 -4.99
N ALA A 199 13.07 -12.87 -4.07
CA ALA A 199 13.21 -13.81 -2.95
C ALA A 199 11.96 -13.82 -2.07
N ALA A 200 11.43 -12.65 -1.72
CA ALA A 200 10.19 -12.52 -0.95
C ALA A 200 9.00 -13.16 -1.66
N SER A 201 8.90 -13.00 -2.99
CA SER A 201 7.84 -13.59 -3.81
C SER A 201 7.91 -15.12 -3.79
N ILE A 202 9.11 -15.69 -3.98
CA ILE A 202 9.32 -17.14 -3.95
C ILE A 202 8.98 -17.72 -2.57
N LEU A 203 9.42 -17.05 -1.50
CA LEU A 203 9.11 -17.46 -0.11
C LEU A 203 7.62 -17.36 0.21
N ALA A 204 6.89 -16.44 -0.42
CA ALA A 204 5.45 -16.26 -0.27
C ALA A 204 4.61 -17.26 -1.09
N LEU A 205 5.17 -17.90 -2.13
CA LEU A 205 4.43 -18.79 -3.03
C LEU A 205 3.68 -19.91 -2.30
N PRO A 206 4.26 -20.65 -1.33
CA PRO A 206 3.55 -21.74 -0.67
C PRO A 206 2.26 -21.28 0.02
N ALA A 207 2.31 -20.15 0.74
CA ALA A 207 1.14 -19.60 1.42
C ALA A 207 0.05 -19.13 0.43
N ILE A 208 0.47 -18.54 -0.70
CA ILE A 208 -0.44 -18.04 -1.73
C ILE A 208 -1.09 -19.19 -2.52
N LEU A 209 -0.33 -20.24 -2.85
CA LEU A 209 -0.84 -21.42 -3.57
C LEU A 209 -1.84 -22.22 -2.73
N LEU A 210 -1.68 -22.21 -1.41
CA LEU A 210 -2.57 -22.89 -0.46
C LEU A 210 -3.82 -22.07 -0.11
N CYS A 211 -3.93 -20.83 -0.60
CA CYS A 211 -5.08 -19.97 -0.42
C CYS A 211 -6.23 -20.42 -1.34
N HIS A 212 -7.27 -21.05 -0.77
CA HIS A 212 -8.54 -21.25 -1.46
C HIS A 212 -9.50 -20.08 -1.19
N THR A 213 -10.35 -19.78 -2.17
CA THR A 213 -11.41 -18.78 -2.08
C THR A 213 -12.36 -19.16 -0.95
N GLN A 214 -12.47 -18.30 0.05
CA GLN A 214 -13.32 -18.51 1.21
C GLN A 214 -14.80 -18.43 0.79
N ASP A 215 -15.55 -19.53 0.95
CA ASP A 215 -17.01 -19.50 1.01
C ASP A 215 -17.41 -18.83 2.34
N SER A 216 -18.39 -17.94 2.27
CA SER A 216 -18.77 -16.94 3.27
C SER A 216 -19.32 -17.47 4.61
N ASN A 217 -19.05 -18.71 5.00
CA ASN A 217 -19.74 -19.42 6.08
C ASN A 217 -18.85 -19.83 7.28
N LEU A 218 -17.70 -19.20 7.50
CA LEU A 218 -16.95 -19.41 8.75
C LEU A 218 -17.42 -18.48 9.87
N GLN A 219 -18.06 -19.06 10.89
CA GLN A 219 -18.34 -18.42 12.17
C GLN A 219 -17.05 -18.32 13.02
N SER A 220 -16.06 -17.53 12.58
CA SER A 220 -14.90 -17.26 13.44
C SER A 220 -15.30 -16.36 14.61
N VAL A 221 -14.80 -16.65 15.82
CA VAL A 221 -15.07 -15.84 17.02
C VAL A 221 -14.41 -14.47 16.84
N PRO A 222 -15.16 -13.36 16.65
CA PRO A 222 -14.58 -12.05 16.28
C PRO A 222 -13.61 -11.47 17.33
N ARG A 223 -13.64 -11.99 18.56
CA ARG A 223 -12.79 -11.58 19.68
C ARG A 223 -11.38 -12.17 19.62
N TYR A 224 -11.19 -13.36 19.05
CA TYR A 224 -9.86 -13.97 18.95
C TYR A 224 -9.01 -13.24 17.91
N ASP A 225 -9.55 -13.07 16.69
CA ASP A 225 -8.87 -12.37 15.58
C ASP A 225 -8.41 -10.96 15.99
N ARG A 226 -9.25 -10.22 16.73
CA ARG A 226 -8.90 -8.88 17.20
C ARG A 226 -7.72 -8.87 18.17
N ARG A 227 -7.59 -9.87 19.04
CA ARG A 227 -6.43 -10.00 19.94
C ARG A 227 -5.16 -10.33 19.16
N VAL A 228 -5.25 -11.19 18.16
CA VAL A 228 -4.13 -11.51 17.26
C VAL A 228 -3.69 -10.27 16.50
N PHE A 229 -4.62 -9.51 15.92
CA PHE A 229 -4.31 -8.22 15.28
C PHE A 229 -3.68 -7.23 16.25
N LEU A 230 -4.19 -7.09 17.47
CA LEU A 230 -3.57 -6.22 18.49
C LEU A 230 -2.12 -6.62 18.75
N GLY A 231 -1.84 -7.92 18.91
CA GLY A 231 -0.48 -8.43 19.08
C GLY A 231 0.43 -8.13 17.88
N LEU A 232 -0.08 -8.35 16.66
CA LEU A 232 0.63 -8.01 15.42
C LEU A 232 0.93 -6.51 15.28
N TYR A 233 0.01 -5.64 15.70
CA TYR A 233 0.21 -4.19 15.67
C TYR A 233 1.24 -3.75 16.70
N ILE A 234 1.23 -4.31 17.91
CA ILE A 234 2.25 -4.05 18.92
C ILE A 234 3.62 -4.51 18.40
N LEU A 235 3.70 -5.70 17.81
CA LEU A 235 4.92 -6.21 17.21
C LEU A 235 5.41 -5.31 16.08
N ALA A 236 4.54 -4.92 15.15
CA ALA A 236 4.89 -4.00 14.07
C ALA A 236 5.39 -2.64 14.61
N PHE A 237 4.76 -2.12 15.66
CA PHE A 237 5.20 -0.90 16.32
C PHE A 237 6.62 -1.04 16.91
N ILE A 238 6.90 -2.16 17.58
CA ILE A 238 8.24 -2.49 18.09
C ILE A 238 9.25 -2.61 16.94
N THR A 239 8.90 -3.30 15.85
CA THR A 239 9.74 -3.41 14.65
C THR A 239 10.03 -2.05 14.04
N GLY A 240 9.04 -1.17 13.97
CA GLY A 240 9.21 0.21 13.50
C GLY A 240 10.19 0.99 14.36
N ILE A 241 10.04 0.97 15.69
CA ILE A 241 10.98 1.64 16.60
C ILE A 241 12.39 1.06 16.45
N TYR A 242 12.52 -0.27 16.40
CA TYR A 242 13.79 -0.95 16.21
C TYR A 242 14.50 -0.44 14.95
N LEU A 243 13.79 -0.40 13.82
CA LEU A 243 14.35 0.07 12.55
C LEU A 243 14.64 1.56 12.54
N VAL A 244 13.85 2.40 13.21
CA VAL A 244 14.17 3.84 13.37
C VAL A 244 15.48 4.02 14.11
N VAL A 245 15.63 3.34 15.25
CA VAL A 245 16.79 3.50 16.13
C VAL A 245 18.03 2.96 15.43
N PHE A 246 18.02 1.73 14.94
CA PHE A 246 19.21 1.10 14.39
C PHE A 246 19.46 1.44 12.91
N GLY A 247 18.44 1.76 12.12
CA GLY A 247 18.59 2.18 10.73
C GLY A 247 19.16 3.59 10.58
N SER A 248 19.10 4.41 11.63
CA SER A 248 19.68 5.77 11.64
C SER A 248 21.20 5.77 11.86
N PHE A 249 21.80 4.65 12.25
CA PHE A 249 23.24 4.53 12.49
C PHE A 249 23.90 3.67 11.40
N THR A 250 25.03 4.14 10.88
CA THR A 250 25.88 3.35 9.99
C THR A 250 26.77 2.43 10.81
N THR A 251 26.25 1.25 11.15
CA THR A 251 27.03 0.17 11.78
C THR A 251 27.67 -0.72 10.72
N THR A 252 28.91 -1.15 10.92
CA THR A 252 29.64 -2.04 10.01
C THR A 252 30.13 -3.30 10.72
N GLY A 253 30.55 -4.31 9.94
CA GLY A 253 31.12 -5.54 10.47
C GLY A 253 30.08 -6.42 11.17
N SER A 254 30.47 -7.08 12.27
CA SER A 254 29.61 -8.01 13.01
C SER A 254 28.35 -7.34 13.58
N ALA A 255 28.43 -6.07 13.98
CA ALA A 255 27.30 -5.31 14.51
C ALA A 255 26.17 -5.16 13.48
N ALA A 256 26.51 -4.91 12.20
CA ALA A 256 25.52 -4.79 11.13
C ALA A 256 24.74 -6.09 10.93
N TRP A 257 25.42 -7.23 10.97
CA TRP A 257 24.80 -8.55 10.86
C TRP A 257 23.91 -8.89 12.06
N VAL A 258 24.30 -8.52 13.28
CA VAL A 258 23.48 -8.69 14.48
C VAL A 258 22.18 -7.87 14.38
N ILE A 259 22.30 -6.61 13.96
CA ILE A 259 21.14 -5.72 13.79
C ILE A 259 20.21 -6.23 12.67
N LEU A 260 20.77 -6.62 11.53
CA LEU A 260 20.00 -7.21 10.44
C LEU A 260 19.29 -8.48 10.88
N THR A 261 19.98 -9.36 11.62
CA THR A 261 19.39 -10.60 12.14
C THR A 261 18.25 -10.29 13.10
N GLY A 262 18.40 -9.31 13.99
CA GLY A 262 17.33 -8.85 14.87
C GLY A 262 16.10 -8.36 14.10
N ALA A 263 16.31 -7.55 13.05
CA ALA A 263 15.23 -7.09 12.17
C ALA A 263 14.52 -8.25 11.45
N MET A 264 15.26 -9.22 10.92
CA MET A 264 14.70 -10.40 10.24
C MET A 264 13.95 -11.32 11.19
N VAL A 265 14.42 -11.49 12.43
CA VAL A 265 13.72 -12.23 13.48
C VAL A 265 12.38 -11.55 13.82
N LEU A 266 12.38 -10.23 14.00
CA LEU A 266 11.15 -9.48 14.25
C LEU A 266 10.15 -9.59 13.08
N LEU A 267 10.64 -9.59 11.84
CA LEU A 267 9.82 -9.77 10.63
C LEU A 267 9.28 -11.20 10.48
N ALA A 268 10.00 -12.21 10.96
CA ALA A 268 9.61 -13.62 10.91
C ALA A 268 8.74 -14.05 12.09
N LEU A 269 8.79 -13.35 13.23
CA LEU A 269 8.04 -13.66 14.46
C LEU A 269 6.52 -13.85 14.24
N PRO A 270 5.83 -13.10 13.36
CA PRO A 270 4.42 -13.34 13.02
C PRO A 270 4.10 -14.76 12.54
N LEU A 271 5.07 -15.54 12.05
CA LEU A 271 4.89 -16.96 11.65
C LEU A 271 4.50 -17.89 12.80
N ILE A 272 4.74 -17.49 14.05
CA ILE A 272 4.32 -18.27 15.22
C ILE A 272 2.80 -18.44 15.21
N ILE A 273 2.04 -17.44 14.73
CA ILE A 273 0.57 -17.50 14.67
C ILE A 273 0.08 -18.65 13.77
N PRO A 274 0.44 -18.72 12.46
CA PRO A 274 0.04 -19.83 11.62
C PRO A 274 0.62 -21.18 12.09
N ALA A 275 1.84 -21.20 12.65
CA ALA A 275 2.44 -22.42 13.18
C ALA A 275 1.66 -22.99 14.37
N CYS A 276 1.32 -22.15 15.36
CA CYS A 276 0.52 -22.57 16.51
C CYS A 276 -0.87 -23.07 16.11
N SER A 277 -1.54 -22.40 15.16
CA SER A 277 -2.83 -22.87 14.64
C SER A 277 -2.73 -24.18 13.85
N SER A 278 -1.55 -24.52 13.31
CA SER A 278 -1.32 -25.78 12.61
C SER A 278 -0.97 -26.92 13.57
N CYS A 279 -0.29 -26.65 14.69
CA CYS A 279 0.05 -27.67 15.68
C CYS A 279 -1.19 -28.14 16.48
N SER A 280 -2.12 -27.24 16.81
CA SER A 280 -3.37 -27.64 17.49
C SER A 280 -4.19 -28.66 16.69
N TYR A 281 -4.07 -28.66 15.35
CA TYR A 281 -4.71 -29.62 14.45
C TYR A 281 -4.09 -31.04 14.51
N VAL A 282 -2.80 -31.17 14.85
CA VAL A 282 -2.10 -32.46 14.85
C VAL A 282 -2.35 -33.24 16.15
N ASP A 283 -2.49 -32.54 17.29
CA ASP A 283 -2.70 -33.17 18.60
C ASP A 283 -4.12 -33.75 18.79
N THR A 284 -5.11 -33.33 17.98
CA THR A 284 -6.47 -33.90 18.08
C THR A 284 -6.66 -35.19 17.29
N HIS A 285 -5.65 -35.62 16.51
CA HIS A 285 -5.71 -36.84 15.72
C HIS A 285 -5.05 -38.07 16.39
N SER A 286 -4.54 -37.93 17.63
CA SER A 286 -3.77 -38.99 18.30
C SER A 286 -4.42 -39.58 19.56
N ILE A 287 -5.62 -39.16 19.96
CA ILE A 287 -6.33 -39.76 21.10
C ILE A 287 -7.82 -39.86 20.77
N ASP A 288 -8.24 -41.00 20.23
CA ASP A 288 -9.41 -41.71 20.74
C ASP A 288 -9.40 -43.17 20.28
N SER A 289 -9.20 -44.04 21.26
CA SER A 289 -9.20 -45.48 21.16
C SER A 289 -10.64 -46.01 21.07
N ALA A 290 -10.84 -46.92 20.13
CA ALA A 290 -11.90 -47.94 20.03
C ALA A 290 -13.11 -47.87 20.99
N SER A 291 -14.31 -47.66 20.43
CA SER A 291 -15.56 -48.22 20.96
C SER A 291 -16.53 -48.58 19.81
N PRO A 292 -17.31 -49.67 19.92
CA PRO A 292 -18.05 -50.27 18.80
C PRO A 292 -19.40 -49.58 18.53
N PRO A 293 -19.99 -49.74 17.33
CA PRO A 293 -21.19 -49.02 16.93
C PRO A 293 -22.44 -49.71 17.49
N ASN A 294 -23.25 -48.97 18.24
CA ASN A 294 -24.65 -49.34 18.48
C ASN A 294 -25.57 -48.42 17.68
N HIS A 295 -26.44 -49.11 16.96
CA HIS A 295 -27.43 -48.63 16.03
C HIS A 295 -28.65 -48.06 16.79
N ASP A 296 -29.33 -47.11 16.14
CA ASP A 296 -30.79 -46.94 16.07
C ASP A 296 -31.33 -45.51 16.23
N ASP A 297 -32.03 -45.15 15.16
CA ASP A 297 -33.24 -44.35 15.06
C ASP A 297 -33.19 -42.90 14.53
N PRO A 298 -34.24 -42.50 13.78
CA PRO A 298 -34.11 -42.10 12.38
C PRO A 298 -34.66 -40.68 12.16
N HIS A 299 -34.40 -40.10 10.99
CA HIS A 299 -35.18 -39.05 10.30
C HIS A 299 -34.23 -38.21 9.42
N LYS A 300 -33.97 -38.72 8.22
CA LYS A 300 -33.57 -37.92 7.05
C LYS A 300 -34.36 -38.45 5.85
N PRO A 301 -35.26 -37.67 5.23
CA PRO A 301 -35.69 -37.96 3.89
C PRO A 301 -34.69 -37.37 2.89
N LEU A 302 -34.22 -38.27 2.04
CA LEU A 302 -33.42 -38.10 0.84
C LEU A 302 -34.11 -37.20 -0.18
N LEU A 303 -33.38 -36.31 -0.84
CA LEU A 303 -33.66 -35.93 -2.24
C LEU A 303 -32.36 -35.55 -2.95
N ALA A 304 -31.79 -36.53 -3.65
CA ALA A 304 -30.90 -36.33 -4.78
C ALA A 304 -31.32 -37.33 -5.85
N SER A 305 -32.13 -36.89 -6.82
CA SER A 305 -32.14 -37.42 -8.18
C SER A 305 -32.95 -36.48 -9.08
N ASN A 306 -32.30 -35.88 -10.07
CA ASN A 306 -32.64 -36.02 -11.50
C ASN A 306 -31.99 -34.88 -12.30
N ASN A 307 -30.99 -35.26 -13.09
CA ASN A 307 -30.58 -34.54 -14.29
C ASN A 307 -31.30 -35.15 -15.50
N LEU A 308 -31.48 -34.32 -16.53
CA LEU A 308 -32.03 -34.54 -17.88
C LEU A 308 -33.55 -34.35 -18.03
N GLN A 309 -33.97 -33.16 -18.47
CA GLN A 309 -34.60 -32.96 -19.79
C GLN A 309 -34.92 -31.47 -20.07
N ASN A 310 -34.80 -31.14 -21.36
CA ASN A 310 -35.36 -30.01 -22.11
C ASN A 310 -34.64 -28.66 -22.14
N GLU A 311 -33.82 -28.53 -23.19
CA GLU A 311 -33.88 -27.39 -24.11
C GLU A 311 -35.33 -27.03 -24.46
N SER A 312 -35.75 -25.81 -24.10
CA SER A 312 -36.65 -24.93 -24.87
C SER A 312 -36.93 -23.69 -24.02
N ASN A 313 -37.09 -22.54 -24.68
CA ASN A 313 -37.36 -21.21 -24.12
C ASN A 313 -36.12 -20.32 -23.91
N ALA A 314 -35.25 -20.30 -24.93
CA ALA A 314 -34.82 -19.00 -25.42
C ALA A 314 -36.06 -18.22 -25.88
N VAL A 315 -36.08 -16.90 -25.63
CA VAL A 315 -37.22 -15.97 -25.83
C VAL A 315 -38.16 -15.91 -24.63
N THR A 316 -37.77 -15.19 -23.56
CA THR A 316 -38.56 -14.11 -22.88
C THR A 316 -37.70 -13.53 -21.74
N GLU A 317 -36.53 -12.97 -22.07
CA GLU A 317 -35.75 -12.14 -21.13
C GLU A 317 -35.11 -10.97 -21.91
N LYS A 318 -35.89 -10.41 -22.82
CA LYS A 318 -35.58 -9.20 -23.60
C LYS A 318 -36.74 -8.21 -23.51
N THR A 319 -37.22 -7.91 -22.30
CA THR A 319 -38.12 -6.76 -22.09
C THR A 319 -38.08 -6.27 -20.63
N MET A 320 -36.89 -5.96 -20.10
CA MET A 320 -36.78 -5.02 -18.98
C MET A 320 -35.42 -4.27 -18.97
N GLU A 321 -34.90 -3.94 -20.16
CA GLU A 321 -33.70 -3.09 -20.31
C GLU A 321 -34.00 -1.75 -21.03
N GLN A 322 -35.28 -1.40 -21.23
CA GLN A 322 -35.64 -0.25 -22.08
C GLN A 322 -36.57 0.80 -21.45
N GLN A 323 -36.54 0.97 -20.13
CA GLN A 323 -37.35 2.02 -19.49
C GLN A 323 -36.74 2.69 -18.25
N VAL A 324 -35.43 3.00 -18.26
CA VAL A 324 -34.83 4.02 -17.37
C VAL A 324 -33.81 4.90 -18.14
N GLN A 325 -34.15 5.27 -19.37
CA GLN A 325 -33.41 6.26 -20.16
C GLN A 325 -34.25 7.54 -20.27
N ARG A 326 -34.29 8.33 -19.19
CA ARG A 326 -34.54 9.80 -19.15
C ARG A 326 -34.85 10.23 -17.70
N THR A 327 -33.82 10.46 -16.91
CA THR A 327 -33.91 11.51 -15.88
C THR A 327 -32.52 12.05 -15.57
N SER A 328 -32.46 13.38 -15.51
CA SER A 328 -31.28 14.22 -15.32
C SER A 328 -30.43 13.84 -14.10
N CYS A 329 -29.13 14.09 -14.25
CA CYS A 329 -28.07 14.07 -13.24
C CYS A 329 -28.57 14.37 -11.81
N GLY A 330 -28.43 13.40 -10.92
CA GLY A 330 -28.89 13.46 -9.54
C GLY A 330 -27.86 12.86 -8.58
N THR A 331 -27.56 13.63 -7.56
CA THR A 331 -26.76 13.35 -6.35
C THR A 331 -26.99 11.93 -5.81
N ILE A 332 -26.03 11.37 -5.07
CA ILE A 332 -26.16 10.14 -4.22
C ILE A 332 -27.31 10.26 -3.16
N LEU A 333 -28.09 11.33 -3.24
CA LEU A 333 -29.23 11.64 -2.41
C LEU A 333 -30.44 11.97 -3.30
N ASP A 334 -30.87 11.06 -4.17
CA ASP A 334 -32.25 11.14 -4.68
C ASP A 334 -33.00 9.82 -4.48
N LYS A 335 -34.08 9.94 -3.70
CA LYS A 335 -35.17 9.00 -3.42
C LYS A 335 -34.80 7.56 -3.04
N GLY A 336 -34.69 7.34 -1.73
CA GLY A 336 -35.20 6.12 -1.08
C GLY A 336 -34.36 4.85 -1.17
N ARG A 337 -33.22 4.84 -1.88
CA ARG A 337 -32.21 3.78 -1.75
C ARG A 337 -30.97 4.34 -1.07
N LEU A 338 -30.87 4.12 0.24
CA LEU A 338 -29.59 4.17 0.94
C LEU A 338 -28.63 3.21 0.22
N VAL A 339 -27.55 3.74 -0.36
CA VAL A 339 -26.46 2.91 -0.88
C VAL A 339 -25.90 2.09 0.28
N VAL A 340 -25.99 0.78 0.18
CA VAL A 340 -25.42 -0.14 1.16
C VAL A 340 -23.90 -0.10 0.98
N LEU A 341 -23.17 0.38 1.99
CA LEU A 341 -21.70 0.35 2.02
C LEU A 341 -21.22 -1.09 1.74
N GLY A 342 -20.33 -1.24 0.76
CA GLY A 342 -19.79 -2.54 0.34
C GLY A 342 -20.51 -3.21 -0.85
N GLU A 343 -21.55 -2.59 -1.45
CA GLU A 343 -22.10 -3.04 -2.72
C GLU A 343 -21.14 -2.78 -3.91
N GLU A 344 -21.12 -3.69 -4.87
CA GLU A 344 -20.25 -3.58 -6.04
C GLU A 344 -20.65 -2.36 -6.90
N HIS A 345 -19.67 -1.51 -7.18
CA HIS A 345 -19.84 -0.37 -8.07
C HIS A 345 -18.91 -0.52 -9.27
N SER A 346 -19.52 -0.62 -10.46
CA SER A 346 -18.79 -0.56 -11.73
C SER A 346 -18.02 0.76 -11.84
N ALA A 347 -16.81 0.73 -12.43
CA ALA A 347 -15.95 1.90 -12.61
C ALA A 347 -16.64 3.09 -13.32
N LYS A 348 -17.66 2.84 -14.16
CA LYS A 348 -18.46 3.92 -14.77
C LYS A 348 -19.32 4.66 -13.75
N ARG A 349 -19.86 3.95 -12.75
CA ARG A 349 -20.67 4.52 -11.66
C ARG A 349 -19.78 5.28 -10.68
N LEU A 350 -18.55 4.79 -10.45
CA LEU A 350 -17.53 5.45 -9.63
C LEU A 350 -17.24 6.89 -10.09
N ILE A 351 -16.93 7.06 -11.38
CA ILE A 351 -16.53 8.35 -11.96
C ILE A 351 -17.71 9.35 -12.02
N GLY A 352 -18.96 8.86 -12.00
CA GLY A 352 -20.16 9.69 -11.96
C GLY A 352 -20.49 10.25 -10.56
N CYS A 353 -19.82 9.79 -9.50
CA CYS A 353 -20.15 10.13 -8.13
C CYS A 353 -19.36 11.36 -7.62
N VAL A 354 -20.07 12.39 -7.12
CA VAL A 354 -19.45 13.58 -6.51
C VAL A 354 -18.57 13.22 -5.30
N ASP A 355 -19.01 12.24 -4.50
CA ASP A 355 -18.26 11.81 -3.31
C ASP A 355 -16.91 11.16 -3.69
N PHE A 356 -16.84 10.50 -4.85
CA PHE A 356 -15.57 10.01 -5.40
C PHE A 356 -14.63 11.16 -5.76
N TRP A 357 -15.13 12.23 -6.39
CA TRP A 357 -14.30 13.37 -6.75
C TRP A 357 -13.81 14.18 -5.54
N LEU A 358 -14.62 14.32 -4.49
CA LEU A 358 -14.19 14.92 -3.23
C LEU A 358 -13.07 14.10 -2.58
N TYR A 359 -13.23 12.76 -2.57
CA TYR A 359 -12.21 11.83 -2.08
C TYR A 359 -10.94 11.85 -2.94
N TYR A 360 -11.08 11.82 -4.26
CA TYR A 360 -10.00 11.90 -5.23
C TYR A 360 -9.20 13.21 -5.05
N THR A 361 -9.90 14.34 -4.89
CA THR A 361 -9.29 15.64 -4.62
C THR A 361 -8.55 15.67 -3.28
N ALA A 362 -9.14 15.10 -2.22
CA ALA A 362 -8.48 15.02 -0.91
C ALA A 362 -7.19 14.19 -0.96
N TYR A 363 -7.18 13.07 -1.69
CA TYR A 363 -5.99 12.25 -1.90
C TYR A 363 -4.94 12.99 -2.75
N PHE A 364 -5.36 13.57 -3.88
CA PHE A 364 -4.51 14.34 -4.79
C PHE A 364 -3.82 15.51 -4.11
N CYS A 365 -4.52 16.20 -3.22
CA CYS A 365 -4.01 17.37 -2.51
C CYS A 365 -3.27 17.00 -1.20
N GLY A 366 -3.41 15.77 -0.70
CA GLY A 366 -2.78 15.29 0.53
C GLY A 366 -1.61 14.37 0.26
N ALA A 367 -1.88 13.08 0.10
CA ALA A 367 -0.86 12.03 -0.05
C ALA A 367 0.12 12.30 -1.19
N THR A 368 -0.38 12.79 -2.34
CA THR A 368 0.50 13.04 -3.49
C THR A 368 1.48 14.18 -3.22
N VAL A 369 1.05 15.28 -2.59
CA VAL A 369 1.96 16.39 -2.23
C VAL A 369 3.07 15.89 -1.29
N GLY A 370 2.75 15.00 -0.36
CA GLY A 370 3.74 14.40 0.54
C GLY A 370 4.75 13.51 -0.19
N LEU A 371 4.30 12.78 -1.20
CA LEU A 371 5.19 11.99 -2.05
C LEU A 371 6.14 12.88 -2.86
N VAL A 372 5.62 13.96 -3.46
CA VAL A 372 6.44 14.93 -4.20
C VAL A 372 7.45 15.63 -3.30
N TYR A 373 7.05 15.96 -2.06
CA TYR A 373 7.99 16.44 -1.04
C TYR A 373 9.12 15.43 -0.79
N SER A 374 8.79 14.14 -0.60
CA SER A 374 9.79 13.08 -0.42
C SER A 374 10.76 12.96 -1.59
N ASN A 375 10.26 13.05 -2.82
CA ASN A 375 11.09 12.96 -4.03
C ASN A 375 12.07 14.14 -4.16
N ASN A 376 11.70 15.31 -3.66
CA ASN A 376 12.52 16.53 -3.71
C ASN A 376 13.35 16.75 -2.44
N LEU A 377 13.26 15.86 -1.45
CA LEU A 377 13.87 16.03 -0.14
C LEU A 377 15.39 16.25 -0.20
N GLY A 378 16.06 15.57 -1.15
CA GLY A 378 17.49 15.76 -1.41
C GLY A 378 17.83 17.19 -1.87
N GLN A 379 17.04 17.76 -2.79
CA GLN A 379 17.24 19.14 -3.25
C GLN A 379 16.86 20.15 -2.17
N ILE A 380 15.80 19.89 -1.42
CA ILE A 380 15.36 20.73 -0.30
C ILE A 380 16.49 20.82 0.73
N ALA A 381 17.02 19.67 1.17
CA ALA A 381 18.13 19.59 2.12
C ALA A 381 19.38 20.31 1.58
N GLN A 382 19.72 20.13 0.30
CA GLN A 382 20.86 20.80 -0.32
C GLN A 382 20.68 22.33 -0.33
N SER A 383 19.52 22.82 -0.77
CA SER A 383 19.25 24.26 -0.88
C SER A 383 19.31 24.99 0.47
N LEU A 384 18.95 24.32 1.56
CA LEU A 384 18.96 24.85 2.92
C LEU A 384 20.28 24.62 3.66
N HIS A 385 21.33 24.11 2.98
CA HIS A 385 22.61 23.73 3.58
C HIS A 385 22.48 22.65 4.68
N GLN A 386 21.47 21.78 4.59
CA GLN A 386 21.17 20.69 5.52
C GLN A 386 21.53 19.30 4.95
N GLN A 387 22.51 19.23 4.03
CA GLN A 387 22.88 17.98 3.37
C GLN A 387 23.37 16.90 4.35
N SER A 388 24.02 17.31 5.46
CA SER A 388 24.43 16.41 6.53
C SER A 388 23.26 15.72 7.23
N GLN A 389 22.07 16.33 7.21
CA GLN A 389 20.85 15.80 7.82
C GLN A 389 20.00 14.98 6.84
N LEU A 390 20.38 14.85 5.56
CA LEU A 390 19.57 14.19 4.54
C LEU A 390 19.19 12.75 4.92
N THR A 391 20.16 11.95 5.39
CA THR A 391 19.92 10.56 5.82
C THR A 391 18.92 10.50 6.97
N MET A 392 19.04 11.40 7.95
CA MET A 392 18.10 11.50 9.06
C MET A 392 16.70 11.91 8.56
N LEU A 393 16.62 12.88 7.64
CA LEU A 393 15.36 13.39 7.12
C LEU A 393 14.58 12.31 6.34
N LEU A 394 15.28 11.53 5.52
CA LEU A 394 14.73 10.38 4.81
C LEU A 394 14.24 9.30 5.79
N ALA A 395 15.03 8.99 6.82
CA ALA A 395 14.66 8.03 7.86
C ALA A 395 13.41 8.49 8.63
N VAL A 396 13.33 9.78 8.98
CA VAL A 396 12.17 10.39 9.64
C VAL A 396 10.93 10.30 8.74
N TYR A 397 11.02 10.71 7.48
CA TYR A 397 9.88 10.63 6.56
C TYR A 397 9.35 9.19 6.44
N SER A 398 10.24 8.24 6.17
CA SER A 398 9.91 6.81 5.98
C SER A 398 9.26 6.21 7.23
N SER A 399 9.82 6.51 8.40
CA SER A 399 9.36 5.98 9.69
C SER A 399 8.01 6.56 10.10
N PHE A 400 7.83 7.89 9.98
CA PHE A 400 6.54 8.49 10.28
C PHE A 400 5.47 8.08 9.27
N SER A 401 5.84 7.83 8.01
CA SER A 401 4.96 7.21 7.02
C SER A 401 4.54 5.80 7.41
N PHE A 402 5.46 4.96 7.91
CA PHE A 402 5.12 3.66 8.50
C PHE A 402 4.11 3.80 9.64
N PHE A 403 4.36 4.66 10.62
CA PHE A 403 3.45 4.84 11.75
C PHE A 403 2.10 5.41 11.31
N GLY A 404 2.08 6.33 10.36
CA GLY A 404 0.86 6.87 9.78
C GLY A 404 0.01 5.78 9.14
N ARG A 405 0.64 4.92 8.33
CA ARG A 405 -0.02 3.76 7.71
C ARG A 405 -0.58 2.81 8.76
N LEU A 406 0.20 2.49 9.79
CA LEU A 406 -0.22 1.60 10.88
C LEU A 406 -1.40 2.20 11.68
N LEU A 407 -1.40 3.51 11.93
CA LEU A 407 -2.47 4.21 12.66
C LEU A 407 -3.78 4.29 11.88
N SER A 408 -3.78 4.07 10.56
CA SER A 408 -4.97 4.19 9.71
C SER A 408 -6.12 3.25 10.08
N ALA A 409 -5.81 2.08 10.67
CA ALA A 409 -6.81 1.11 11.13
C ALA A 409 -7.02 1.12 12.66
N LEU A 410 -6.39 2.05 13.39
CA LEU A 410 -6.64 2.25 14.81
C LEU A 410 -8.13 2.48 15.14
N PRO A 411 -8.93 3.20 14.32
CA PRO A 411 -10.37 3.33 14.56
C PRO A 411 -11.13 2.00 14.55
N ASP A 412 -10.70 1.06 13.73
CA ASP A 412 -11.32 -0.26 13.62
C ASP A 412 -10.94 -1.16 14.82
N LEU A 413 -9.76 -0.95 15.41
CA LEU A 413 -9.34 -1.57 16.66
C LEU A 413 -10.08 -0.99 17.89
N LEU A 414 -10.27 0.33 17.89
CA LEU A 414 -10.89 1.10 18.98
C LEU A 414 -12.43 1.13 18.91
N HIS A 415 -13.07 0.58 17.89
CA HIS A 415 -14.54 0.53 17.72
C HIS A 415 -15.30 -0.10 18.93
N SER A 416 -14.58 -0.72 19.88
CA SER A 416 -15.13 -1.12 21.17
C SER A 416 -15.50 0.06 22.09
N TRP A 417 -15.00 1.27 21.84
CA TRP A 417 -15.13 2.45 22.69
C TRP A 417 -16.09 3.49 22.09
N LYS A 418 -17.40 3.19 22.02
CA LYS A 418 -18.57 4.10 21.90
C LYS A 418 -18.57 5.31 20.93
N VAL A 419 -17.52 5.62 20.19
CA VAL A 419 -17.42 6.77 19.28
C VAL A 419 -17.39 6.23 17.85
N SER A 420 -18.55 6.15 17.22
CA SER A 420 -18.66 5.80 15.79
C SER A 420 -18.31 7.03 14.96
N PHE A 421 -17.02 7.33 14.86
CA PHE A 421 -16.53 8.37 13.95
C PHE A 421 -16.42 7.77 12.54
N ALA A 422 -17.00 8.43 11.55
CA ALA A 422 -16.92 7.98 10.15
C ALA A 422 -15.46 7.89 9.68
N ARG A 423 -15.12 6.90 8.86
CA ARG A 423 -13.77 6.72 8.32
C ARG A 423 -13.29 7.93 7.51
N THR A 424 -14.21 8.62 6.85
CA THR A 424 -14.01 9.91 6.19
C THR A 424 -13.60 11.03 7.15
N GLY A 425 -14.08 10.99 8.40
CA GLY A 425 -13.67 11.93 9.44
C GLY A 425 -12.23 11.68 9.92
N TRP A 426 -11.82 10.42 10.01
CA TRP A 426 -10.42 10.08 10.31
C TRP A 426 -9.47 10.48 9.19
N LEU A 427 -9.88 10.32 7.93
CA LEU A 427 -9.15 10.85 6.78
C LEU A 427 -8.98 12.37 6.88
N ALA A 428 -10.02 13.09 7.28
CA ALA A 428 -9.97 14.54 7.45
C ALA A 428 -9.07 14.96 8.63
N ALA A 429 -9.13 14.25 9.76
CA ALA A 429 -8.23 14.47 10.90
C ALA A 429 -6.76 14.22 10.54
N ALA A 430 -6.49 13.17 9.77
CA ALA A 430 -5.15 12.82 9.32
C ALA A 430 -4.54 13.82 8.33
N LEU A 431 -5.36 14.61 7.64
CA LEU A 431 -4.92 15.68 6.73
C LEU A 431 -4.47 16.96 7.48
N VAL A 432 -4.90 17.17 8.73
CA VAL A 432 -4.61 18.40 9.50
C VAL A 432 -3.11 18.68 9.69
N PRO A 433 -2.23 17.70 10.01
CA PRO A 433 -0.81 17.94 10.21
C PRO A 433 -0.09 18.49 8.97
N MET A 434 -0.62 18.23 7.78
CA MET A 434 0.06 18.49 6.52
C MET A 434 0.13 19.98 6.14
N PRO A 435 -0.98 20.74 6.08
CA PRO A 435 -0.91 22.19 5.88
C PRO A 435 -0.17 22.88 7.03
N MET A 436 -0.30 22.37 8.27
CA MET A 436 0.48 22.88 9.41
C MET A 436 1.98 22.77 9.16
N ALA A 437 2.46 21.61 8.70
CA ALA A 437 3.86 21.38 8.40
C ALA A 437 4.39 22.29 7.28
N PHE A 438 3.65 22.44 6.18
CA PHE A 438 4.07 23.28 5.07
C PHE A 438 4.07 24.78 5.43
N PHE A 439 3.07 25.26 6.18
CA PHE A 439 3.07 26.66 6.64
C PHE A 439 4.15 26.93 7.68
N LEU A 440 4.44 25.96 8.54
CA LEU A 440 5.56 26.02 9.50
C LEU A 440 6.90 26.15 8.75
N MET A 441 7.17 25.27 7.78
CA MET A 441 8.38 25.32 6.95
C MET A 441 8.44 26.53 6.01
N TRP A 442 7.30 27.13 5.67
CA TRP A 442 7.28 28.39 4.94
C TRP A 442 7.77 29.56 5.81
N LYS A 443 7.35 29.60 7.09
CA LYS A 443 7.70 30.68 8.03
C LYS A 443 9.09 30.51 8.63
N GLN A 444 9.51 29.28 8.93
CA GLN A 444 10.78 28.96 9.57
C GLN A 444 11.49 27.87 8.75
N GLN A 445 12.72 28.13 8.33
CA GLN A 445 13.50 27.24 7.46
C GLN A 445 14.82 26.83 8.12
N ASP A 446 14.75 26.49 9.40
CA ASP A 446 15.83 25.89 10.16
C ASP A 446 15.77 24.35 10.09
N GLY A 447 16.88 23.70 10.42
CA GLY A 447 16.98 22.23 10.36
C GLY A 447 15.98 21.52 11.29
N SER A 448 15.67 22.09 12.46
CA SER A 448 14.75 21.46 13.41
C SER A 448 13.30 21.50 12.90
N THR A 449 12.88 22.63 12.33
CA THR A 449 11.58 22.79 11.67
C THR A 449 11.45 21.85 10.47
N LEU A 450 12.52 21.66 9.69
CA LEU A 450 12.51 20.74 8.56
C LEU A 450 12.29 19.28 9.01
N VAL A 451 12.90 18.86 10.12
CA VAL A 451 12.70 17.53 10.71
C VAL A 451 11.26 17.35 11.22
N VAL A 452 10.74 18.32 11.96
CA VAL A 452 9.35 18.28 12.47
C VAL A 452 8.35 18.29 11.31
N GLY A 453 8.55 19.15 10.32
CA GLY A 453 7.70 19.22 9.13
C GLY A 453 7.72 17.90 8.36
N THR A 454 8.89 17.29 8.19
CA THR A 454 9.04 15.98 7.55
C THR A 454 8.31 14.87 8.29
N ALA A 455 8.40 14.86 9.62
CA ALA A 455 7.69 13.90 10.46
C ALA A 455 6.17 14.01 10.31
N LEU A 456 5.64 15.25 10.36
CA LEU A 456 4.20 15.51 10.20
C LEU A 456 3.70 15.16 8.79
N ILE A 457 4.46 15.50 7.75
CA ILE A 457 4.14 15.17 6.36
C ILE A 457 4.16 13.66 6.16
N GLY A 458 5.19 12.96 6.65
CA GLY A 458 5.28 11.50 6.58
C GLY A 458 4.10 10.83 7.29
N LEU A 459 3.77 11.26 8.51
CA LEU A 459 2.65 10.74 9.28
C LEU A 459 1.31 10.89 8.54
N SER A 460 1.06 12.09 8.02
CA SER A 460 -0.19 12.40 7.31
C SER A 460 -0.29 11.64 5.98
N SER A 461 0.76 11.70 5.15
CA SER A 461 0.76 11.02 3.85
C SER A 461 0.63 9.51 4.02
N GLY A 462 1.37 8.92 4.95
CA GLY A 462 1.30 7.50 5.29
C GLY A 462 -0.12 7.07 5.70
N PHE A 463 -0.76 7.82 6.59
CA PHE A 463 -2.14 7.55 6.99
C PHE A 463 -3.08 7.56 5.79
N ILE A 464 -3.01 8.61 4.95
CA ILE A 464 -3.88 8.75 3.77
C ILE A 464 -3.65 7.60 2.79
N PHE A 465 -2.39 7.18 2.56
CA PHE A 465 -2.09 6.04 1.69
C PHE A 465 -2.78 4.74 2.13
N ALA A 466 -2.70 4.38 3.41
CA ALA A 466 -3.31 3.15 3.91
C ALA A 466 -4.83 3.27 4.07
N ALA A 467 -5.31 4.41 4.57
CA ALA A 467 -6.74 4.69 4.65
C ALA A 467 -7.41 4.64 3.28
N ALA A 468 -6.72 5.10 2.23
CA ALA A 468 -7.26 5.10 0.88
C ALA A 468 -7.60 3.70 0.35
N VAL A 469 -6.75 2.69 0.61
CA VAL A 469 -7.04 1.31 0.21
C VAL A 469 -8.31 0.80 0.91
N SER A 470 -8.41 1.05 2.22
CA SER A 470 -9.56 0.62 3.02
C SER A 470 -10.86 1.33 2.62
N VAL A 471 -10.82 2.65 2.46
CA VAL A 471 -11.95 3.48 2.01
C VAL A 471 -12.39 3.06 0.61
N THR A 472 -11.46 2.83 -0.32
CA THR A 472 -11.80 2.37 -1.67
C THR A 472 -12.53 1.02 -1.63
N SER A 473 -12.06 0.09 -0.80
CA SER A 473 -12.69 -1.23 -0.64
C SER A 473 -14.10 -1.15 -0.03
N GLU A 474 -14.34 -0.19 0.87
CA GLU A 474 -15.61 -0.02 1.58
C GLU A 474 -16.64 0.74 0.73
N LEU A 475 -16.21 1.79 0.03
CA LEU A 475 -17.08 2.63 -0.77
C LEU A 475 -17.46 1.98 -2.11
N PHE A 476 -16.59 1.15 -2.70
CA PHE A 476 -16.75 0.73 -4.10
C PHE A 476 -16.73 -0.78 -4.34
N GLY A 477 -16.73 -1.57 -3.27
CA GLY A 477 -16.79 -3.02 -3.32
C GLY A 477 -15.41 -3.70 -3.32
N PRO A 478 -15.27 -4.86 -2.65
CA PRO A 478 -14.00 -5.56 -2.51
C PRO A 478 -13.53 -6.28 -3.77
N ASN A 479 -14.44 -6.70 -4.67
CA ASN A 479 -14.05 -7.53 -5.82
C ASN A 479 -13.43 -6.70 -6.95
N SER A 480 -13.85 -5.44 -7.08
CA SER A 480 -13.35 -4.50 -8.10
C SER A 480 -12.18 -3.62 -7.62
N ILE A 481 -11.59 -3.91 -6.45
CA ILE A 481 -10.56 -3.05 -5.85
C ILE A 481 -9.32 -2.89 -6.73
N GLY A 482 -8.92 -3.95 -7.45
CA GLY A 482 -7.74 -3.91 -8.32
C GLY A 482 -7.86 -2.87 -9.43
N VAL A 483 -9.06 -2.54 -9.89
CA VAL A 483 -9.29 -1.47 -10.87
C VAL A 483 -9.57 -0.14 -10.17
N ASN A 484 -10.51 -0.14 -9.21
CA ASN A 484 -10.96 1.09 -8.54
C ASN A 484 -9.85 1.79 -7.76
N HIS A 485 -8.99 1.04 -7.08
CA HIS A 485 -7.85 1.60 -6.36
C HIS A 485 -6.76 2.10 -7.31
N ASN A 486 -6.53 1.40 -8.41
CA ASN A 486 -5.56 1.84 -9.41
C ASN A 486 -6.02 3.12 -10.13
N ILE A 487 -7.32 3.32 -10.33
CA ILE A 487 -7.86 4.62 -10.80
C ILE A 487 -7.52 5.73 -9.79
N LEU A 488 -7.67 5.49 -8.48
CA LEU A 488 -7.27 6.47 -7.46
C LEU A 488 -5.76 6.73 -7.47
N ILE A 489 -4.93 5.69 -7.62
CA ILE A 489 -3.46 5.79 -7.66
C ILE A 489 -2.98 6.68 -8.81
N THR A 490 -3.76 6.89 -9.88
CA THR A 490 -3.43 7.86 -10.95
C THR A 490 -3.21 9.28 -10.44
N ASN A 491 -3.67 9.61 -9.23
CA ASN A 491 -3.32 10.86 -8.56
C ASN A 491 -1.83 11.06 -8.38
N ILE A 492 -1.08 9.98 -8.12
CA ILE A 492 0.37 10.04 -7.87
C ILE A 492 1.13 10.60 -9.08
N PRO A 493 1.04 10.00 -10.29
CA PRO A 493 1.74 10.53 -11.45
C PRO A 493 1.26 11.92 -11.86
N LEU A 494 -0.05 12.18 -11.78
CA LEU A 494 -0.60 13.51 -12.09
C LEU A 494 -0.03 14.60 -11.17
N GLY A 495 0.03 14.33 -9.86
CA GLY A 495 0.55 15.30 -8.90
C GLY A 495 2.07 15.36 -8.89
N SER A 496 2.77 14.26 -9.18
CA SER A 496 4.23 14.26 -9.36
C SER A 496 4.65 15.17 -10.53
N LEU A 497 3.90 15.13 -11.64
CA LEU A 497 4.07 16.08 -12.75
C LEU A 497 3.71 17.51 -12.32
N LEU A 498 2.49 17.74 -11.83
CA LEU A 498 2.01 19.09 -11.53
C LEU A 498 2.80 19.79 -10.42
N TYR A 499 2.91 19.15 -9.25
CA TYR A 499 3.57 19.73 -8.08
C TYR A 499 5.08 19.70 -8.18
N GLY A 500 5.64 18.70 -8.87
CA GLY A 500 7.06 18.64 -9.20
C GLY A 500 7.46 19.77 -10.15
N GLN A 501 6.65 20.06 -11.17
CA GLN A 501 6.88 21.22 -12.05
C GLN A 501 6.76 22.55 -11.31
N ILE A 502 5.80 22.70 -10.39
CA ILE A 502 5.71 23.90 -9.55
C ILE A 502 6.99 24.10 -8.74
N ALA A 503 7.51 23.03 -8.12
CA ALA A 503 8.76 23.09 -7.36
C ALA A 503 9.96 23.44 -8.26
N ALA A 504 10.06 22.82 -9.43
CA ALA A 504 11.12 23.09 -10.40
C ALA A 504 11.10 24.55 -10.88
N MET A 505 9.93 25.07 -11.26
CA MET A 505 9.79 26.48 -11.70
C MET A 505 10.24 27.47 -10.63
N VAL A 506 9.91 27.23 -9.36
CA VAL A 506 10.34 28.09 -8.25
C VAL A 506 11.85 27.97 -8.02
N TYR A 507 12.39 26.76 -8.07
CA TYR A 507 13.81 26.48 -7.91
C TYR A 507 14.62 27.19 -9.00
N ASP A 508 14.20 27.05 -10.27
CA ASP A 508 14.89 27.61 -11.42
C ASP A 508 14.81 29.13 -11.47
N ALA A 509 13.67 29.70 -11.06
CA ALA A 509 13.49 31.15 -10.99
C ALA A 509 14.40 31.82 -9.95
N ASN A 510 14.86 31.07 -8.93
CA ASN A 510 15.75 31.57 -7.88
C ASN A 510 17.18 31.02 -8.00
N GLY A 511 17.43 30.13 -8.96
CA GLY A 511 18.72 29.47 -9.15
C GLY A 511 19.71 30.32 -9.94
N GLN A 512 21.01 30.08 -9.68
CA GLN A 512 22.08 30.67 -10.48
C GLN A 512 22.48 29.67 -11.57
N ARG A 513 22.53 30.15 -12.82
CA ARG A 513 23.05 29.38 -13.95
C ARG A 513 24.56 29.30 -13.82
N MET A 514 25.07 28.10 -13.55
CA MET A 514 26.50 27.81 -13.60
C MET A 514 26.80 27.06 -14.90
N THR A 515 27.70 27.63 -15.71
CA THR A 515 28.26 26.93 -16.87
C THR A 515 29.39 26.05 -16.38
N VAL A 516 29.17 24.74 -16.34
CA VAL A 516 30.26 23.78 -16.10
C VAL A 516 30.74 23.33 -17.46
N THR A 517 31.98 23.68 -17.79
CA THR A 517 32.64 23.15 -18.99
C THR A 517 33.01 21.71 -18.71
N ASP A 518 32.34 20.77 -19.37
CA ASP A 518 32.76 19.37 -19.31
C ASP A 518 34.08 19.21 -20.08
N ASN A 519 35.16 18.90 -19.36
CA ASN A 519 36.50 18.70 -19.93
C ASN A 519 36.56 17.53 -20.93
N HIS A 520 35.55 16.64 -20.96
CA HIS A 520 35.53 15.48 -21.87
C HIS A 520 34.72 15.68 -23.15
N THR A 521 33.61 16.41 -23.12
CA THR A 521 32.73 16.57 -24.29
C THR A 521 32.83 17.94 -24.96
N GLY A 522 33.46 18.93 -24.30
CA GLY A 522 33.48 20.31 -24.77
C GLY A 522 32.10 20.99 -24.77
N ILE A 523 31.10 20.33 -24.18
CA ILE A 523 29.73 20.84 -24.05
C ILE A 523 29.66 21.68 -22.77
N ILE A 524 29.10 22.89 -22.91
CA ILE A 524 28.76 23.74 -21.77
C ILE A 524 27.42 23.22 -21.23
N ASP A 525 27.47 22.46 -20.14
CA ASP A 525 26.24 22.05 -19.46
C ASP A 525 25.85 23.16 -18.48
N THR A 526 24.69 23.76 -18.69
CA THR A 526 24.16 24.80 -17.81
C THR A 526 23.41 24.13 -16.67
N MET A 527 24.09 23.92 -15.54
CA MET A 527 23.42 23.44 -14.32
C MET A 527 22.86 24.62 -13.54
N ILE A 528 21.56 24.57 -13.24
CA ILE A 528 20.91 25.51 -12.33
C ILE A 528 21.05 24.96 -10.92
N VAL A 529 21.74 25.71 -10.06
CA VAL A 529 21.83 25.39 -8.63
C VAL A 529 21.23 26.56 -7.86
N CYS A 530 20.20 26.27 -7.07
CA CYS A 530 19.57 27.23 -6.18
C CYS A 530 19.99 26.94 -4.74
N MET A 531 20.56 27.94 -4.09
CA MET A 531 20.96 27.91 -2.68
C MET A 531 20.24 29.01 -1.91
N GLY A 532 19.78 28.65 -0.71
CA GLY A 532 19.08 29.54 0.22
C GLY A 532 17.57 29.32 0.30
N ILE A 533 16.97 30.07 1.21
CA ILE A 533 15.56 29.95 1.63
C ILE A 533 14.58 30.16 0.47
N LYS A 534 14.94 31.02 -0.49
CA LYS A 534 14.07 31.40 -1.61
C LYS A 534 13.77 30.24 -2.57
N CYS A 535 14.61 29.21 -2.60
CA CYS A 535 14.49 28.07 -3.52
C CYS A 535 13.22 27.22 -3.29
N TYR A 536 12.75 27.13 -2.05
CA TYR A 536 11.57 26.34 -1.68
C TYR A 536 10.53 27.10 -0.84
N SER A 537 10.80 28.35 -0.42
CA SER A 537 9.83 29.14 0.37
C SER A 537 8.46 29.28 -0.32
N THR A 538 8.45 29.68 -1.60
CA THR A 538 7.20 29.76 -2.37
C THR A 538 6.57 28.39 -2.58
N THR A 539 7.38 27.36 -2.82
CA THR A 539 6.93 25.98 -2.97
C THR A 539 6.20 25.49 -1.72
N PHE A 540 6.75 25.71 -0.53
CA PHE A 540 6.11 25.35 0.74
C PHE A 540 4.80 26.10 0.96
N PHE A 541 4.73 27.39 0.63
CA PHE A 541 3.48 28.13 0.71
C PHE A 541 2.40 27.53 -0.22
N VAL A 542 2.74 27.29 -1.48
CA VAL A 542 1.81 26.73 -2.48
C VAL A 542 1.36 25.32 -2.09
N TRP A 543 2.28 24.45 -1.65
CA TRP A 543 1.96 23.11 -1.14
C TRP A 543 1.09 23.17 0.12
N GLY A 544 1.29 24.15 1.00
CA GLY A 544 0.42 24.44 2.14
C GLY A 544 -1.02 24.79 1.72
N CYS A 545 -1.18 25.65 0.71
CA CYS A 545 -2.50 25.98 0.17
C CYS A 545 -3.20 24.77 -0.49
N ILE A 546 -2.45 23.97 -1.25
CA ILE A 546 -2.98 22.76 -1.89
C ILE A 546 -3.45 21.76 -0.82
N THR A 547 -2.63 21.50 0.20
CA THR A 547 -2.99 20.57 1.27
C THR A 547 -4.15 21.08 2.14
N PHE A 548 -4.29 22.39 2.30
CA PHE A 548 -5.48 23.00 2.90
C PHE A 548 -6.75 22.77 2.07
N LEU A 549 -6.67 22.86 0.73
CA LEU A 549 -7.77 22.49 -0.16
C LEU A 549 -8.14 21.01 -0.01
N GLY A 550 -7.14 20.13 0.12
CA GLY A 550 -7.35 18.70 0.43
C GLY A 550 -8.10 18.48 1.73
N LEU A 551 -7.72 19.20 2.79
CA LEU A 551 -8.40 19.18 4.09
C LEU A 551 -9.86 19.66 3.96
N ALA A 552 -10.10 20.77 3.26
CA ALA A 552 -11.45 21.29 3.02
C ALA A 552 -12.32 20.27 2.27
N SER A 553 -11.80 19.66 1.18
CA SER A 553 -12.50 18.62 0.43
C SER A 553 -12.85 17.41 1.30
N SER A 554 -11.91 16.97 2.14
CA SER A 554 -12.12 15.86 3.08
C SER A 554 -13.18 16.17 4.15
N MET A 555 -13.22 17.41 4.65
CA MET A 555 -14.27 17.86 5.58
C MET A 555 -15.64 17.89 4.92
N VAL A 556 -15.75 18.36 3.68
CA VAL A 556 -17.00 18.31 2.91
C VAL A 556 -17.45 16.86 2.71
N LEU A 557 -16.53 15.95 2.37
CA LEU A 557 -16.81 14.51 2.25
C LEU A 557 -17.31 13.92 3.58
N PHE A 558 -16.68 14.27 4.70
CA PHE A 558 -17.10 13.84 6.03
C PHE A 558 -18.53 14.31 6.34
N ILE A 559 -18.85 15.59 6.10
CA ILE A 559 -20.19 16.13 6.35
C ILE A 559 -21.24 15.40 5.50
N ARG A 560 -20.94 15.13 4.22
CA ARG A 560 -21.86 14.44 3.30
C ARG A 560 -22.08 12.97 3.66
N THR A 561 -21.05 12.29 4.15
CA THR A 561 -21.11 10.84 4.47
C THR A 561 -21.59 10.57 5.89
N LYS A 562 -21.52 11.56 6.79
CA LYS A 562 -21.94 11.44 8.20
C LYS A 562 -23.36 10.84 8.39
N PRO A 563 -24.41 11.25 7.63
CA PRO A 563 -25.75 10.67 7.76
C PRO A 563 -25.79 9.17 7.41
N ALA A 564 -25.05 8.76 6.38
CA ALA A 564 -24.96 7.37 5.96
C ALA A 564 -24.32 6.52 7.07
N TYR A 565 -23.18 6.94 7.63
CA TYR A 565 -22.53 6.24 8.75
C TYR A 565 -23.42 6.16 10.00
N ALA A 566 -24.16 7.23 10.32
CA ALA A 566 -25.09 7.25 11.46
C ALA A 566 -26.25 6.26 11.28
N SER A 567 -26.80 6.15 10.06
CA SER A 567 -27.87 5.20 9.75
C SER A 567 -27.42 3.73 9.83
N THR A 568 -26.20 3.41 9.37
CA THR A 568 -25.63 2.06 9.49
C THR A 568 -25.36 1.68 10.95
N ALA A 569 -24.89 2.63 11.77
CA ALA A 569 -24.72 2.43 13.20
C ALA A 569 -26.07 2.17 13.91
N ALA A 570 -27.12 2.92 13.55
CA ALA A 570 -28.47 2.74 14.07
C ALA A 570 -29.07 1.37 13.67
N SER A 571 -28.95 0.97 12.41
CA SER A 571 -29.39 -0.35 11.92
C SER A 571 -28.70 -1.51 12.66
N ARG A 572 -27.38 -1.42 12.87
CA ARG A 572 -26.61 -2.41 13.66
C ARG A 572 -27.05 -2.47 15.13
N SER A 573 -27.48 -1.35 15.71
CA SER A 573 -28.00 -1.32 17.08
C SER A 573 -29.40 -1.94 17.20
N SER A 574 -30.26 -1.74 16.18
CA SER A 574 -31.59 -2.32 16.12
C SER A 574 -31.55 -3.84 15.91
N CYS A 575 -30.61 -4.34 15.10
CA CYS A 575 -30.41 -5.78 14.88
C CYS A 575 -29.89 -6.52 16.14
N LYS A 576 -29.19 -5.82 17.05
CA LYS A 576 -28.78 -6.35 18.37
C LYS A 576 -29.93 -6.41 19.38
N HIS A 577 -31.00 -5.63 19.18
CA HIS A 577 -32.21 -5.68 20.01
C HIS A 577 -33.16 -6.80 19.59
N LEU A 578 -33.27 -7.10 18.30
CA LEU A 578 -34.09 -8.22 17.80
C LEU A 578 -33.55 -9.61 18.19
N THR A 579 -32.25 -9.76 18.45
CA THR A 579 -31.65 -11.02 18.93
C THR A 579 -31.78 -11.24 20.44
N LYS A 580 -32.49 -10.36 21.17
CA LYS A 580 -32.69 -10.43 22.63
C LYS A 580 -34.14 -10.69 23.08
N PHE A 581 -35.08 -10.94 22.16
CA PHE A 581 -36.44 -11.34 22.58
C PHE A 581 -36.46 -12.84 22.91
N PRO A 582 -36.83 -13.25 24.14
CA PRO A 582 -37.09 -14.65 24.43
C PRO A 582 -38.34 -15.06 23.64
N VAL A 583 -38.23 -16.15 22.89
CA VAL A 583 -39.37 -16.83 22.30
C VAL A 583 -40.24 -17.33 23.45
N ASN A 584 -41.32 -16.62 23.76
CA ASN A 584 -42.35 -17.13 24.65
C ASN A 584 -42.97 -18.37 23.99
N ARG A 585 -42.74 -19.54 24.59
CA ARG A 585 -43.53 -20.75 24.34
C ARG A 585 -44.92 -20.52 24.92
N GLU A 586 -45.90 -20.30 24.05
CA GLU A 586 -47.30 -20.55 24.39
C GLU A 586 -47.59 -22.04 24.12
N THR A 587 -48.01 -22.75 25.15
CA THR A 587 -48.59 -24.11 25.09
C THR A 587 -50.09 -24.01 25.32
N PRO A 588 -50.94 -24.68 24.53
CA PRO A 588 -52.10 -25.37 25.06
C PRO A 588 -51.74 -26.78 25.53
#